data_AF-A0A9P5RK91-F1
#
_entry.id   AF-A0A9P5RK91-F1
#
_cell.length_a   1.000
_cell.length_b   1.000
_cell.length_c   1.000
_cell.angle_alpha   90.00
_cell.angle_beta   90.00
_cell.angle_gamma   90.00
#
_symmetry.space_group_name_H-M   'P 1'
#
loop_
_entity.id
_entity.type
_entity.pdbx_description
1 polymer ?
#
loop_
_entity_poly.entity_id
_entity_poly.type
_entity_poly.pdbx_seq_one_letter_code
_entity_poly.pdbx_strand_id
1 'polypeptide(L)'
;MALYLDGAGKIDRIVGLSAVNHGTTAFGLEPMIEFIKSFKWLVFDFDFLTSIAPGLQDILSTSAFIKKVNEGSDTLDSVFHANIVTKYDAIVPPYNSSFQGTGGLNVLNFVL
;
A
#
# COMPACT_ATOMS: atom_id res chain seq x y z
N MET A 1 0.11 -4.64 8.56
CA MET A 1 -0.43 -3.95 9.78
C MET A 1 -1.13 -4.92 10.74
N ALA A 2 -2.07 -5.77 10.30
CA ALA A 2 -2.78 -6.73 11.17
C ALA A 2 -1.86 -7.66 11.99
N LEU A 3 -0.69 -8.01 11.45
CA LEU A 3 0.35 -8.80 12.12
C LEU A 3 0.93 -8.11 13.38
N TYR A 4 1.11 -6.79 13.34
CA TYR A 4 1.84 -6.05 14.39
C TYR A 4 0.97 -5.66 15.59
N LEU A 5 -0.34 -5.69 15.43
CA LEU A 5 -1.31 -5.21 16.43
C LEU A 5 -2.25 -6.32 16.90
N ASP A 6 -1.80 -7.58 16.82
CA ASP A 6 -2.56 -8.76 17.28
C ASP A 6 -3.96 -8.84 16.63
N GLY A 7 -4.00 -8.72 15.29
CA GLY A 7 -5.24 -8.83 14.53
C GLY A 7 -5.77 -10.27 14.38
N ALA A 8 -4.94 -11.27 14.70
CA ALA A 8 -5.32 -12.67 14.62
C ALA A 8 -6.53 -12.98 15.52
N GLY A 9 -7.48 -13.77 15.01
CA GLY A 9 -8.73 -14.11 15.73
C GLY A 9 -9.75 -12.97 15.84
N LYS A 10 -9.43 -11.75 15.39
CA LYS A 10 -10.34 -10.58 15.35
C LYS A 10 -10.77 -10.22 13.94
N ILE A 11 -10.05 -10.71 12.94
CA ILE A 11 -10.26 -10.41 11.53
C ILE A 11 -10.55 -11.72 10.81
N ASP A 12 -11.67 -11.79 10.08
CA ASP A 12 -11.97 -12.91 9.18
C ASP A 12 -11.32 -12.71 7.81
N ARG A 13 -11.41 -11.49 7.26
CA ARG A 13 -10.95 -11.16 5.89
C ARG A 13 -10.34 -9.79 5.78
N ILE A 14 -9.34 -9.67 4.92
CA ILE A 14 -8.76 -8.40 4.47
C ILE A 14 -8.91 -8.32 2.95
N VAL A 15 -9.57 -7.26 2.47
CA VAL A 15 -9.75 -7.01 1.03
C VAL A 15 -9.09 -5.68 0.68
N GLY A 16 -7.99 -5.73 -0.07
CA GLY A 16 -7.25 -4.59 -0.57
C GLY A 16 -7.66 -4.23 -2.00
N LEU A 17 -7.90 -2.94 -2.25
CA LEU A 17 -8.10 -2.37 -3.59
C LEU A 17 -6.88 -1.50 -3.90
N SER A 18 -6.09 -1.84 -4.91
CA SER A 18 -4.83 -1.14 -5.21
C SER A 18 -3.96 -0.90 -3.95
N ALA A 19 -3.92 -1.89 -3.06
CA ALA A 19 -3.30 -1.75 -1.75
C ALA A 19 -1.78 -1.58 -1.88
N VAL A 20 -1.19 -0.67 -1.11
CA VAL A 20 0.26 -0.41 -1.07
C VAL A 20 1.02 -1.42 -0.19
N ASN A 21 0.70 -2.71 -0.31
CA ASN A 21 1.22 -3.76 0.59
C ASN A 21 2.75 -3.78 0.64
N HIS A 22 3.42 -3.67 -0.51
CA HIS A 22 4.89 -3.56 -0.61
C HIS A 22 5.37 -2.14 -0.97
N GLY A 23 4.51 -1.15 -0.74
CA GLY A 23 4.77 0.26 -1.02
C GLY A 23 4.73 0.63 -2.50
N THR A 24 4.99 1.90 -2.76
CA THR A 24 5.10 2.47 -4.11
C THR A 24 6.45 3.16 -4.33
N THR A 25 6.68 3.70 -5.52
CA THR A 25 7.87 4.48 -5.86
C THR A 25 7.60 5.97 -5.71
N ALA A 26 8.66 6.78 -5.60
CA ALA A 26 8.52 8.24 -5.64
C ALA A 26 7.84 8.72 -6.93
N PHE A 27 8.16 8.09 -8.06
CA PHE A 27 7.50 8.34 -9.35
C PHE A 27 6.01 7.98 -9.33
N GLY A 28 5.63 6.88 -8.68
CA GLY A 28 4.23 6.50 -8.49
C GLY A 28 3.41 7.53 -7.70
N LEU A 29 4.03 8.36 -6.86
CA LEU A 29 3.31 9.42 -6.16
C LEU A 29 3.05 10.67 -7.00
N GLU A 30 3.70 10.83 -8.15
CA GLU A 30 3.56 12.03 -9.00
C GLU A 30 2.11 12.31 -9.40
N PRO A 31 1.31 11.33 -9.90
CA PRO A 31 -0.05 11.63 -10.33
C PRO A 31 -0.96 12.02 -9.15
N MET A 32 -0.69 11.50 -7.95
CA MET A 32 -1.39 11.91 -6.72
C MET A 32 -0.99 13.33 -6.30
N ILE A 33 0.29 13.69 -6.40
CA ILE A 33 0.77 15.05 -6.11
C ILE A 33 0.16 16.05 -7.09
N GLU A 34 0.11 15.74 -8.39
CA GLU A 34 -0.54 16.59 -9.39
C GLU A 34 -2.05 16.73 -9.15
N PHE A 35 -2.72 15.64 -8.73
CA PHE A 35 -4.11 15.71 -8.28
C PHE A 35 -4.28 16.65 -7.09
N ILE A 36 -3.39 16.59 -6.08
CA ILE A 36 -3.43 17.49 -4.93
C ILE A 36 -3.21 18.95 -5.34
N LYS A 37 -2.24 19.23 -6.22
CA LYS A 37 -1.98 20.58 -6.76
C LYS A 37 -3.16 21.14 -7.55
N SER A 38 -4.01 20.28 -8.11
CA SER A 38 -5.21 20.73 -8.83
C SER A 38 -6.20 21.48 -7.92
N PHE A 39 -6.15 21.25 -6.61
CA PHE A 39 -6.90 22.02 -5.62
C PHE A 39 -6.23 23.36 -5.37
N LYS A 40 -6.55 24.36 -6.20
CA LYS A 40 -5.93 25.71 -6.18
C LYS A 40 -5.93 26.46 -4.85
N TRP A 41 -6.70 26.02 -3.85
CA TRP A 41 -6.75 26.59 -2.50
C TRP A 41 -5.69 26.00 -1.55
N LEU A 42 -5.00 24.94 -1.98
CA LEU A 42 -3.95 24.25 -1.26
C LEU A 42 -2.60 24.67 -1.84
N VAL A 43 -1.87 25.52 -1.12
CA VAL A 43 -0.48 25.86 -1.46
C VAL A 43 0.43 24.88 -0.73
N PHE A 44 0.99 23.92 -1.45
CA PHE A 44 2.02 23.05 -0.90
C PHE A 44 3.25 22.98 -1.82
N ASP A 45 4.44 23.12 -1.24
CA ASP A 45 5.66 22.54 -1.81
C ASP A 45 5.86 21.11 -1.28
N PHE A 46 6.78 20.36 -1.88
CA PHE A 46 7.01 18.95 -1.54
C PHE A 46 7.50 18.77 -0.09
N ASP A 47 8.28 19.72 0.41
CA ASP A 47 8.80 19.71 1.78
C ASP A 47 7.66 19.94 2.79
N PHE A 48 6.72 20.84 2.48
CA PHE A 48 5.54 21.07 3.29
C PHE A 48 4.62 19.84 3.28
N LEU A 49 4.33 19.24 2.11
CA LEU A 49 3.54 18.00 2.02
C LEU A 49 4.14 16.87 2.84
N THR A 50 5.45 16.66 2.74
CA THR A 50 6.10 15.58 3.47
C THR A 50 6.21 15.85 4.97
N SER A 51 6.26 17.12 5.39
CA SER A 51 6.21 17.48 6.81
C SER A 51 4.86 17.24 7.48
N ILE A 52 3.76 17.44 6.74
CA ILE A 52 2.39 17.31 7.30
C ILE A 52 1.75 15.96 7.02
N ALA A 53 2.25 15.23 6.02
CA ALA A 53 1.75 13.92 5.61
C ALA A 53 2.88 12.88 5.67
N PRO A 54 3.38 12.54 6.87
CA PRO A 54 4.44 11.54 7.05
C PRO A 54 4.08 10.19 6.42
N GLY A 55 2.78 9.86 6.34
CA GLY A 55 2.28 8.67 5.65
C GLY A 55 2.72 8.56 4.18
N LEU A 56 2.95 9.68 3.48
CA LEU A 56 3.46 9.67 2.11
C LEU A 56 4.90 9.16 2.03
N GLN A 57 5.72 9.46 3.04
CA GLN A 57 7.06 8.89 3.15
C GLN A 57 6.98 7.42 3.56
N ASP A 58 6.06 7.08 4.46
CA ASP A 58 5.93 5.71 4.97
C ASP A 58 5.51 4.71 3.87
N ILE A 59 4.69 5.10 2.89
CA ILE A 59 4.26 4.19 1.81
C ILE A 59 5.28 3.98 0.69
N LEU A 60 6.43 4.66 0.73
CA LEU A 60 7.51 4.39 -0.21
C LEU A 60 8.09 2.99 0.03
N SER A 61 8.34 2.22 -1.03
CA SER A 61 8.94 0.89 -0.93
C SER A 61 10.35 0.89 -0.31
N THR A 62 11.02 2.04 -0.33
CA THR A 62 12.32 2.25 0.28
C THR A 62 12.24 2.63 1.76
N SER A 63 11.04 2.96 2.27
CA SER A 63 10.83 3.46 3.63
C SER A 63 11.17 2.41 4.69
N ALA A 64 11.57 2.89 5.87
CA ALA A 64 11.79 1.99 7.00
C ALA A 64 10.49 1.32 7.45
N PHE A 65 9.34 1.98 7.29
CA PHE A 65 8.04 1.43 7.66
C PHE A 65 7.64 0.24 6.77
N ILE A 66 7.67 0.39 5.44
CA ILE A 66 7.32 -0.68 4.51
C ILE A 66 8.28 -1.86 4.63
N LYS A 67 9.58 -1.59 4.78
CA LYS A 67 10.56 -2.64 5.05
C LYS A 67 10.20 -3.39 6.32
N LYS A 68 10.00 -2.67 7.42
CA LYS A 68 9.68 -3.27 8.71
C LYS A 68 8.41 -4.08 8.66
N VAL A 69 7.30 -3.55 8.13
CA VAL A 69 5.99 -4.23 8.16
C VAL A 69 5.92 -5.47 7.27
N ASN A 70 6.84 -5.58 6.30
CA ASN A 70 6.99 -6.74 5.42
C ASN A 70 8.22 -7.60 5.81
N GLU A 71 8.80 -7.40 6.99
CA GLU A 71 9.80 -8.33 7.55
C GLU A 71 9.10 -9.66 7.89
N GLY A 72 9.30 -10.67 7.06
CA GLY A 72 8.72 -12.01 7.24
C GLY A 72 7.49 -12.23 6.39
N SER A 73 6.44 -12.83 6.98
CA SER A 73 5.17 -13.03 6.28
C SER A 73 4.38 -11.72 6.24
N ASP A 74 3.78 -11.41 5.11
CA ASP A 74 2.86 -10.29 4.93
C ASP A 74 1.37 -10.70 5.10
N THR A 75 1.12 -11.98 5.39
CA THR A 75 -0.22 -12.56 5.57
C THR A 75 -0.38 -13.24 6.92
N LEU A 76 -1.63 -13.35 7.37
CA LEU A 76 -2.03 -14.14 8.54
C LEU A 76 -2.70 -15.42 8.06
N ASP A 77 -2.19 -16.59 8.47
CA ASP A 77 -2.73 -17.89 8.03
C ASP A 77 -4.22 -18.08 8.36
N SER A 78 -4.70 -17.47 9.44
CA SER A 78 -6.10 -17.54 9.87
C SER A 78 -7.04 -16.55 9.17
N VAL A 79 -6.51 -15.67 8.32
CA VAL A 79 -7.26 -14.60 7.65
C VAL A 79 -7.30 -14.87 6.16
N PHE A 80 -8.45 -14.63 5.52
CA PHE A 80 -8.52 -14.62 4.07
C PHE A 80 -8.07 -13.26 3.51
N HIS A 81 -7.09 -13.26 2.62
CA HIS A 81 -6.56 -12.07 1.97
C HIS A 81 -6.99 -12.01 0.51
N ALA A 82 -7.61 -10.91 0.08
CA ALA A 82 -7.88 -10.64 -1.33
C ALA A 82 -7.28 -9.30 -1.76
N ASN A 83 -6.53 -9.30 -2.86
CA ASN A 83 -5.95 -8.11 -3.46
C ASN A 83 -6.52 -7.95 -4.86
N ILE A 84 -7.27 -6.87 -5.07
CA ILE A 84 -7.86 -6.52 -6.36
C ILE A 84 -7.04 -5.36 -6.93
N VAL A 85 -6.43 -5.58 -8.09
CA VAL A 85 -5.48 -4.65 -8.70
C VAL A 85 -5.81 -4.44 -10.17
N THR A 86 -5.29 -3.36 -10.76
CA THR A 86 -5.35 -3.11 -12.20
C THR A 86 -3.96 -2.92 -12.77
N LYS A 87 -3.71 -3.48 -13.96
CA LYS A 87 -2.45 -3.22 -14.68
C LYS A 87 -2.24 -1.76 -15.08
N TYR A 88 -3.30 -0.94 -14.97
CA TYR A 88 -3.29 0.49 -15.27
C TYR A 88 -3.05 1.38 -14.05
N ASP A 89 -2.71 0.80 -12.89
CA ASP A 89 -2.44 1.58 -11.68
C ASP A 89 -1.18 2.44 -11.87
N ALA A 90 -1.37 3.75 -11.90
CA ALA A 90 -0.29 4.73 -12.04
C ALA A 90 0.30 5.15 -10.68
N ILE A 91 -0.38 4.82 -9.58
CA ILE A 91 0.02 5.24 -8.23
C ILE A 91 0.87 4.18 -7.54
N VAL A 92 0.64 2.89 -7.81
CA VAL A 92 1.35 1.77 -7.18
C VAL A 92 2.09 0.90 -8.21
N PRO A 93 3.04 1.46 -8.99
CA PRO A 93 3.81 0.67 -9.94
C PRO A 93 4.98 -0.10 -9.26
N PRO A 94 5.25 -1.35 -9.68
CA PRO A 94 4.43 -2.16 -10.57
C PRO A 94 3.17 -2.67 -9.85
N TYR A 95 2.05 -2.83 -10.58
CA TYR A 95 0.74 -3.17 -10.00
C TYR A 95 0.75 -4.44 -9.13
N ASN A 96 1.67 -5.37 -9.40
CA ASN A 96 1.81 -6.62 -8.66
C ASN A 96 2.55 -6.45 -7.32
N SER A 97 3.09 -5.26 -7.01
CA SER A 97 3.59 -4.92 -5.67
C SER A 97 2.47 -4.93 -4.61
N SER A 98 1.21 -4.81 -5.03
CA SER A 98 0.05 -5.00 -4.16
C SER A 98 -0.24 -6.45 -3.81
N PHE A 99 0.36 -7.44 -4.48
CA PHE A 99 0.10 -8.85 -4.17
C PHE A 99 0.65 -9.23 -2.81
N GLN A 100 0.02 -10.20 -2.16
CA GLN A 100 0.49 -10.80 -0.91
C GLN A 100 0.66 -12.31 -1.05
N GLY A 101 1.42 -12.92 -0.12
CA GLY A 101 1.42 -14.36 0.18
C GLY A 101 1.33 -15.29 -1.03
N THR A 102 2.15 -15.08 -2.06
CA THR A 102 2.04 -15.70 -3.39
C THR A 102 1.69 -17.20 -3.33
N GLY A 103 0.43 -17.53 -3.63
CA GLY A 103 -0.06 -18.91 -3.84
C GLY A 103 -0.56 -19.66 -2.60
N GLY A 104 -0.68 -19.01 -1.44
CA GLY A 104 -1.27 -19.63 -0.25
C GLY A 104 -2.77 -19.92 -0.40
N LEU A 105 -3.27 -20.96 0.29
CA LEU A 105 -4.69 -21.37 0.24
C LEU A 105 -5.68 -20.26 0.63
N ASN A 106 -5.23 -19.28 1.41
CA ASN A 106 -6.04 -18.17 1.92
C ASN A 106 -5.74 -16.82 1.26
N VAL A 107 -5.12 -16.82 0.06
CA VAL A 107 -4.78 -15.59 -0.67
C VAL A 107 -5.34 -15.59 -2.09
N LEU A 108 -6.06 -14.53 -2.45
CA LEU A 108 -6.53 -14.24 -3.80
C LEU A 108 -5.87 -12.97 -4.32
N ASN A 109 -5.07 -13.07 -5.39
CA ASN A 109 -4.55 -11.92 -6.11
C ASN A 109 -5.27 -11.84 -7.47
N PHE A 110 -6.17 -10.85 -7.61
CA PHE A 110 -7.04 -10.69 -8.77
C PHE A 110 -6.68 -9.44 -9.57
N VAL A 111 -6.47 -9.60 -10.87
CA VAL A 111 -6.15 -8.50 -11.80
C VAL A 111 -7.39 -8.19 -12.64
N LEU A 112 -7.80 -6.93 -12.69
CA LEU A 112 -8.88 -6.39 -13.54
C LEU A 112 -8.50 -6.32 -15.02
#